data_AF-A0A3D0DCX4-F1
#
_entry.id   AF-A0A3D0DCX4-F1
#
_cell.length_a   1.000
_cell.length_b   1.000
_cell.length_c   1.000
_cell.angle_alpha   90.00
_cell.angle_beta   90.00
_cell.angle_gamma   90.00
#
_symmetry.space_group_name_H-M   'P 1'
#
loop_
_entity.id
_entity.type
_entity.pdbx_description
1 polymer ?
#
loop_
_entity_poly.entity_id
_entity_poly.type
_entity_poly.pdbx_seq_one_letter_code
_entity_poly.pdbx_strand_id
1 'polypeptide(L)'
;REGVQRDILPIVEGTNVMTKYGLVKTDHVLFIAAGAFHISKPSDLIPELQGRFPIRVELDDLKAADFVRILTEPENALIKQYSALMKTDGVELIFEESGVAEIARIAFEVNTRTENIGARRLHTVMTKLLETVMYNSPDGENKKVKITRKVVRDTLKDIVEDEDLSRYIL
;
A
#
# COMPACT_ATOMS: atom_id res chain seq x y z
N ARG A 1 -0.06 8.52 -28.41
CA ARG A 1 0.51 7.94 -27.16
C ARG A 1 1.96 7.50 -27.33
N GLU A 2 2.44 7.22 -28.55
CA GLU A 2 3.84 6.89 -28.83
C GLU A 2 4.84 8.04 -28.61
N GLY A 3 4.39 9.30 -28.69
CA GLY A 3 5.27 10.46 -28.52
C GLY A 3 6.06 10.41 -27.21
N VAL A 4 5.39 10.11 -26.08
CA VAL A 4 6.05 9.98 -24.77
C VAL A 4 7.07 8.84 -24.75
N GLN A 5 6.79 7.72 -25.44
CA GLN A 5 7.74 6.61 -25.53
C GLN A 5 8.99 6.99 -26.31
N ARG A 6 8.81 7.73 -27.43
CA ARG A 6 9.93 8.27 -28.23
C ARG A 6 10.76 9.29 -27.46
N ASP A 7 10.12 10.11 -26.62
CA ASP A 7 10.80 11.11 -25.79
C ASP A 7 11.63 10.46 -24.66
N ILE A 8 11.14 9.34 -24.09
CA ILE A 8 11.84 8.59 -23.03
C ILE A 8 12.97 7.72 -23.60
N LEU A 9 12.86 7.27 -24.85
CA LEU A 9 13.80 6.32 -25.46
C LEU A 9 15.27 6.76 -25.32
N PRO A 10 15.69 7.99 -25.68
CA PRO A 10 17.09 8.43 -25.52
C PRO A 10 17.62 8.32 -24.09
N ILE A 11 16.75 8.51 -23.09
CA ILE A 11 17.13 8.40 -21.68
C ILE A 11 17.47 6.94 -21.33
N VAL A 12 16.67 6.00 -21.83
CA VAL A 12 16.85 4.56 -21.60
C VAL A 12 18.00 3.99 -22.45
N GLU A 13 18.23 4.53 -23.64
CA GLU A 13 19.34 4.08 -24.51
C GLU A 13 20.72 4.60 -24.10
N GLY A 14 20.76 5.72 -23.38
CA GLY A 14 21.99 6.39 -23.00
C GLY A 14 22.09 7.77 -23.63
N THR A 15 22.01 8.81 -22.82
CA THR A 15 22.18 10.21 -23.23
C THR A 15 22.88 11.03 -22.16
N ASN A 16 23.41 12.17 -22.58
CA ASN A 16 24.02 13.14 -21.68
C ASN A 16 22.97 14.19 -21.27
N VAL A 17 22.62 14.24 -19.99
CA VAL A 17 21.68 15.20 -19.43
C VAL A 17 22.45 16.26 -18.64
N MET A 18 22.27 17.53 -19.01
CA MET A 18 22.83 18.65 -18.25
C MET A 18 22.01 18.86 -16.98
N THR A 19 22.69 18.85 -15.83
CA THR A 19 22.08 19.17 -14.52
C THR A 19 22.78 20.39 -13.92
N LYS A 20 22.22 20.94 -12.84
CA LYS A 20 22.89 22.01 -12.06
C LYS A 20 24.26 21.60 -11.47
N TYR A 21 24.57 20.31 -11.44
CA TYR A 21 25.82 19.75 -10.92
C TYR A 21 26.77 19.30 -12.05
N GLY A 22 26.42 19.56 -13.31
CA GLY A 22 27.17 19.13 -14.48
C GLY A 22 26.48 18.02 -15.27
N LEU A 23 27.26 17.40 -16.16
CA LEU A 23 26.79 16.40 -17.11
C LEU A 23 26.58 15.03 -16.44
N VAL A 24 25.40 14.43 -16.62
CA VAL A 24 25.09 13.06 -16.18
C VAL A 24 24.86 12.18 -17.40
N LYS A 25 25.46 10.98 -17.40
CA LYS A 25 25.27 9.96 -18.44
C LYS A 25 24.27 8.92 -17.98
N THR A 26 23.32 8.53 -18.83
CA THR A 26 22.26 7.57 -18.46
C THR A 26 22.55 6.12 -18.86
N ASP A 27 23.68 5.84 -19.50
CA ASP A 27 24.08 4.54 -20.08
C ASP A 27 24.01 3.35 -19.09
N HIS A 28 24.19 3.61 -17.79
CA HIS A 28 24.24 2.59 -16.73
C HIS A 28 23.20 2.82 -15.64
N VAL A 29 22.19 3.66 -15.90
CA VAL A 29 21.06 3.84 -14.98
C VAL A 29 20.15 2.63 -15.09
N LEU A 30 19.79 2.04 -13.94
CA LEU A 30 18.78 0.99 -13.89
C LEU A 30 17.39 1.61 -14.05
N PHE A 31 16.64 1.15 -15.05
CA PHE A 31 15.25 1.56 -15.25
C PHE A 31 14.29 0.44 -14.84
N ILE A 32 13.27 0.78 -14.07
CA ILE A 32 12.17 -0.11 -13.70
C ILE A 32 10.88 0.55 -14.20
N ALA A 33 10.22 -0.09 -15.15
CA ALA A 33 8.89 0.30 -15.61
C ALA A 33 7.85 -0.59 -14.92
N ALA A 34 6.81 0.01 -14.37
CA ALA A 34 5.70 -0.68 -13.73
C ALA A 34 4.37 -0.26 -14.38
N GLY A 35 3.44 -1.20 -14.48
CA GLY A 35 2.12 -0.94 -15.03
C GLY A 35 1.19 -2.13 -14.79
N ALA A 36 -0.12 -1.87 -14.71
CA ALA A 36 -1.13 -2.90 -14.55
C ALA A 36 -1.45 -3.63 -15.87
N PHE A 37 -1.16 -3.00 -17.02
CA PHE A 37 -1.35 -3.58 -18.36
C PHE A 37 -2.78 -4.16 -18.62
N HIS A 38 -3.81 -3.61 -17.98
CA HIS A 38 -5.20 -4.08 -18.15
C HIS A 38 -5.78 -3.78 -19.55
N ILE A 39 -5.36 -2.66 -20.17
CA ILE A 39 -5.89 -2.16 -21.46
C ILE A 39 -4.90 -2.36 -22.61
N SER A 40 -3.62 -2.53 -22.29
CA SER A 40 -2.51 -2.63 -23.24
C SER A 40 -1.51 -3.65 -22.74
N LYS A 41 -0.81 -4.33 -23.63
CA LYS A 41 0.22 -5.32 -23.31
C LYS A 41 1.62 -4.73 -23.47
N PRO A 42 2.65 -5.31 -22.82
CA PRO A 42 4.04 -4.92 -23.07
C PRO A 42 4.45 -5.01 -24.56
N SER A 43 3.79 -5.86 -25.35
CA SER A 43 3.98 -5.96 -26.80
C SER A 43 3.53 -4.73 -27.59
N ASP A 44 2.71 -3.86 -26.99
CA ASP A 44 2.19 -2.65 -27.60
C ASP A 44 3.14 -1.46 -27.41
N LEU A 45 4.26 -1.64 -26.72
CA LEU A 45 5.36 -0.67 -26.66
C LEU A 45 6.11 -0.64 -28.00
N ILE A 46 6.76 0.48 -28.31
CA ILE A 46 7.62 0.56 -29.50
C ILE A 46 8.74 -0.50 -29.43
N PRO A 47 9.14 -1.11 -30.57
CA PRO A 47 10.13 -2.20 -30.59
C PRO A 47 11.43 -1.87 -29.85
N GLU A 48 11.89 -0.63 -29.95
CA GLU A 48 13.11 -0.13 -29.32
C GLU A 48 13.03 -0.21 -27.79
N LEU A 49 11.90 0.22 -27.19
CA LEU A 49 11.70 0.10 -25.75
C LEU A 49 11.56 -1.34 -25.30
N GLN A 50 10.90 -2.20 -26.10
CA GLN A 50 10.81 -3.63 -25.76
C GLN A 50 12.18 -4.27 -25.63
N GLY A 51 13.14 -3.90 -26.49
CA GLY A 51 14.53 -4.36 -26.42
C GLY A 51 15.31 -3.85 -25.21
N ARG A 52 14.91 -2.72 -24.62
CA ARG A 52 15.54 -2.13 -23.43
C ARG A 52 14.98 -2.63 -22.10
N PHE A 53 13.88 -3.38 -22.11
CA PHE A 53 13.33 -4.06 -20.94
C PHE A 53 13.38 -5.60 -21.11
N PRO A 54 14.59 -6.19 -21.07
CA PRO A 54 14.77 -7.64 -21.28
C PRO A 54 14.27 -8.49 -20.09
N ILE A 55 14.36 -7.96 -18.88
CA ILE A 55 13.86 -8.63 -17.67
C ILE A 55 12.39 -8.25 -17.50
N ARG A 56 11.53 -9.26 -17.44
CA ARG A 56 10.08 -9.10 -17.23
C ARG A 56 9.67 -10.00 -16.08
N VAL A 57 8.88 -9.45 -15.18
CA VAL A 57 8.31 -10.16 -14.05
C VAL A 57 6.87 -9.73 -13.90
N GLU A 58 6.01 -10.70 -13.63
CA GLU A 58 4.61 -10.48 -13.29
C GLU A 58 4.47 -10.71 -11.78
N LEU A 59 3.77 -9.81 -11.10
CA LEU A 59 3.55 -9.91 -9.66
C LEU A 59 2.17 -10.53 -9.43
N ASP A 60 2.09 -11.45 -8.48
CA ASP A 60 0.83 -12.08 -8.08
C ASP A 60 -0.07 -11.11 -7.29
N ASP A 61 -1.38 -11.30 -7.44
CA ASP A 61 -2.37 -10.61 -6.63
C ASP A 61 -2.27 -11.01 -5.15
N LEU A 62 -2.44 -10.02 -4.27
CA LEU A 62 -2.41 -10.22 -2.82
C LEU A 62 -3.72 -10.83 -2.32
N LYS A 63 -3.61 -11.84 -1.47
CA LYS A 63 -4.73 -12.47 -0.76
C LYS A 63 -4.85 -11.92 0.66
N ALA A 64 -5.96 -12.20 1.32
CA ALA A 64 -6.16 -11.83 2.74
C ALA A 64 -5.04 -12.39 3.65
N ALA A 65 -4.51 -13.58 3.35
CA ALA A 65 -3.37 -14.13 4.09
C ALA A 65 -2.09 -13.27 3.92
N ASP A 66 -1.84 -12.74 2.73
CA ASP A 66 -0.70 -11.86 2.47
C ASP A 66 -0.83 -10.53 3.21
N PHE A 67 -2.06 -10.04 3.39
CA PHE A 67 -2.31 -8.85 4.21
C PHE A 67 -1.96 -9.07 5.69
N VAL A 68 -2.22 -10.25 6.25
CA VAL A 68 -1.76 -10.59 7.61
C VAL A 68 -0.25 -10.51 7.69
N ARG A 69 0.45 -11.08 6.69
CA ARG A 69 1.92 -11.03 6.61
C ARG A 69 2.42 -9.59 6.48
N ILE A 70 1.83 -8.77 5.61
CA ILE A 70 2.17 -7.35 5.45
C ILE A 70 1.98 -6.56 6.75
N LEU A 71 0.95 -6.89 7.53
CA LEU A 71 0.68 -6.25 8.82
C LEU A 71 1.70 -6.63 9.90
N THR A 72 2.44 -7.73 9.77
CA THR A 72 3.20 -8.34 10.89
C THR A 72 4.68 -8.57 10.60
N GLU A 73 5.02 -9.10 9.42
CA GLU A 73 6.36 -9.56 9.05
C GLU A 73 7.33 -8.43 8.70
N PRO A 74 6.98 -7.44 7.85
CA PRO A 74 7.91 -6.36 7.48
C PRO A 74 8.51 -5.67 8.71
N GLU A 75 9.79 -5.27 8.61
CA GLU A 75 10.51 -4.61 9.71
C GLU A 75 9.71 -3.44 10.29
N ASN A 76 9.17 -2.60 9.41
CA ASN A 76 8.30 -1.47 9.73
C ASN A 76 6.84 -1.75 9.34
N ALA A 77 6.29 -2.91 9.71
CA ALA A 77 4.88 -3.22 9.44
C ALA A 77 3.92 -2.24 10.15
N LEU A 78 2.71 -2.05 9.61
CA LEU A 78 1.77 -1.03 10.09
C LEU A 78 1.46 -1.16 11.59
N ILE A 79 1.23 -2.38 12.10
CA ILE A 79 0.92 -2.55 13.52
C ILE A 79 2.10 -2.13 14.41
N LYS A 80 3.35 -2.34 13.95
CA LYS A 80 4.57 -1.93 14.67
C LYS A 80 4.68 -0.40 14.68
N GLN A 81 4.37 0.23 13.54
CA GLN A 81 4.34 1.70 13.43
C GLN A 81 3.31 2.30 14.39
N TYR A 82 2.06 1.82 14.38
CA TYR A 82 1.01 2.33 15.27
C TYR A 82 1.30 2.03 16.74
N SER A 83 1.81 0.84 17.08
CA SER A 83 2.23 0.53 18.46
C SER A 83 3.36 1.45 18.93
N ALA A 84 4.32 1.79 18.06
CA ALA A 84 5.39 2.73 18.39
C ALA A 84 4.87 4.18 18.53
N LEU A 85 3.98 4.60 17.64
CA LEU A 85 3.35 5.92 17.70
C LEU A 85 2.55 6.08 19.00
N MET A 86 1.65 5.16 19.31
CA MET A 86 0.83 5.26 20.53
C MET A 86 1.65 5.19 21.82
N LYS A 87 2.81 4.52 21.77
CA LYS A 87 3.72 4.46 22.92
C LYS A 87 4.28 5.83 23.28
N THR A 88 4.38 6.79 22.35
CA THR A 88 4.82 8.17 22.68
C THR A 88 3.85 8.87 23.62
N ASP A 89 2.58 8.49 23.58
CA ASP A 89 1.51 9.03 24.40
C ASP A 89 1.25 8.16 25.64
N GLY A 90 2.09 7.15 25.89
CA GLY A 90 1.96 6.23 27.02
C GLY A 90 0.90 5.15 26.86
N VAL A 91 0.40 4.92 25.64
CA VAL A 91 -0.59 3.87 25.33
C VAL A 91 0.09 2.63 24.74
N GLU A 92 -0.09 1.48 25.39
CA GLU A 92 0.36 0.18 24.90
C GLU A 92 -0.71 -0.46 23.99
N LEU A 93 -0.53 -0.36 22.68
CA LEU A 93 -1.35 -1.11 21.70
C LEU A 93 -0.86 -2.56 21.57
N ILE A 94 -1.76 -3.51 21.81
CA ILE A 94 -1.54 -4.95 21.58
C ILE A 94 -2.49 -5.46 20.52
N PHE A 95 -1.93 -5.97 19.42
CA PHE A 95 -2.70 -6.65 18.39
C PHE A 95 -2.70 -8.15 18.66
N GLU A 96 -3.89 -8.73 18.85
CA GLU A 96 -4.03 -10.18 18.87
C GLU A 96 -4.05 -10.73 17.44
N GLU A 97 -3.58 -11.95 17.24
CA GLU A 97 -3.65 -12.64 15.94
C GLU A 97 -5.07 -12.63 15.35
N SER A 98 -6.08 -12.79 16.22
CA SER A 98 -7.49 -12.75 15.84
C SER A 98 -7.92 -11.38 15.29
N GLY A 99 -7.37 -10.29 15.83
CA GLY A 99 -7.61 -8.92 15.38
C GLY A 99 -6.91 -8.63 14.07
N VAL A 100 -5.62 -9.02 13.94
CA VAL A 100 -4.85 -8.87 12.70
C VAL A 100 -5.53 -9.60 11.53
N ALA A 101 -5.95 -10.85 11.77
CA ALA A 101 -6.67 -11.63 10.76
C ALA A 101 -7.99 -10.96 10.34
N GLU A 102 -8.72 -10.34 11.27
CA GLU A 102 -9.97 -9.65 10.96
C GLU A 102 -9.74 -8.36 10.18
N ILE A 103 -8.69 -7.58 10.51
CA ILE A 103 -8.28 -6.39 9.75
C ILE A 103 -7.97 -6.77 8.30
N ALA A 104 -7.14 -7.80 8.11
CA ALA A 104 -6.78 -8.30 6.79
C ALA A 104 -8.00 -8.79 6.00
N ARG A 105 -8.92 -9.51 6.66
CA ARG A 105 -10.18 -9.99 6.05
C ARG A 105 -11.05 -8.83 5.57
N ILE A 106 -11.26 -7.82 6.42
CA ILE A 106 -12.07 -6.65 6.09
C ILE A 106 -11.45 -5.84 4.95
N ALA A 107 -10.13 -5.59 5.00
CA ALA A 107 -9.45 -4.87 3.92
C ALA A 107 -9.57 -5.60 2.57
N PHE A 108 -9.45 -6.93 2.59
CA PHE A 108 -9.65 -7.73 1.38
C PHE A 108 -11.10 -7.69 0.88
N GLU A 109 -12.08 -7.81 1.79
CA GLU A 109 -13.51 -7.75 1.47
C GLU A 109 -13.89 -6.41 0.81
N VAL A 110 -13.41 -5.28 1.36
CA VAL A 110 -13.65 -3.94 0.80
C VAL A 110 -13.03 -3.81 -0.59
N ASN A 111 -11.81 -4.33 -0.81
CA ASN A 111 -11.19 -4.35 -2.14
C ASN A 111 -11.99 -5.16 -3.17
N THR A 112 -12.67 -6.24 -2.75
CA THR A 112 -13.53 -7.03 -3.65
C THR A 112 -14.89 -6.38 -3.94
N ARG A 113 -15.45 -5.61 -3.00
CA ARG A 113 -16.75 -4.95 -3.19
C ARG A 113 -16.64 -3.59 -3.90
N THR A 114 -15.50 -2.94 -3.76
CA THR A 114 -15.25 -1.60 -4.30
C THR A 114 -14.06 -1.64 -5.27
N GLU A 115 -13.29 -0.56 -5.35
CA GLU A 115 -12.07 -0.51 -6.14
C GLU A 115 -10.94 -1.25 -5.43
N ASN A 116 -10.33 -2.24 -6.10
CA ASN A 116 -9.17 -2.93 -5.54
C ASN A 116 -7.92 -2.05 -5.63
N ILE A 117 -7.55 -1.44 -4.50
CA ILE A 117 -6.33 -0.64 -4.37
C ILE A 117 -5.15 -1.43 -3.74
N GLY A 118 -5.30 -2.76 -3.64
CA GLY A 118 -4.31 -3.67 -3.07
C GLY A 118 -4.05 -3.42 -1.58
N ALA A 119 -2.79 -3.58 -1.16
CA ALA A 119 -2.37 -3.42 0.23
C ALA A 119 -2.59 -2.00 0.79
N ARG A 120 -2.78 -0.98 -0.06
CA ARG A 120 -3.03 0.40 0.39
C ARG A 120 -4.27 0.52 1.25
N ARG A 121 -5.27 -0.36 1.04
CA ARG A 121 -6.48 -0.45 1.84
C ARG A 121 -6.21 -0.65 3.34
N LEU A 122 -5.10 -1.31 3.69
CA LEU A 122 -4.73 -1.52 5.09
C LEU A 122 -4.50 -0.19 5.83
N HIS A 123 -4.04 0.86 5.16
CA HIS A 123 -3.84 2.16 5.81
C HIS A 123 -5.16 2.80 6.24
N THR A 124 -6.16 2.83 5.35
CA THR A 124 -7.46 3.46 5.65
C THR A 124 -8.22 2.66 6.71
N VAL A 125 -8.21 1.33 6.59
CA VAL A 125 -8.80 0.43 7.61
C VAL A 125 -8.14 0.62 8.97
N MET A 126 -6.81 0.65 9.05
CA MET A 126 -6.09 0.85 10.32
C MET A 126 -6.34 2.23 10.93
N THR A 127 -6.36 3.28 10.09
CA THR A 127 -6.61 4.65 10.54
C THR A 127 -8.00 4.75 11.15
N LYS A 128 -9.01 4.19 10.48
CA LYS A 128 -10.39 4.21 10.98
C LYS A 128 -10.57 3.38 12.24
N LEU A 129 -9.92 2.21 12.31
CA LEU A 129 -9.93 1.35 13.49
C LEU A 129 -9.36 2.05 14.74
N LEU A 130 -8.28 2.82 14.56
CA LEU A 130 -7.57 3.44 15.67
C LEU A 130 -7.99 4.88 15.93
N GLU A 131 -8.90 5.46 15.14
CA GLU A 131 -9.32 6.86 15.24
C GLU A 131 -9.73 7.26 16.67
N THR A 132 -10.64 6.51 17.28
CA THR A 132 -11.09 6.79 18.66
C THR A 132 -9.97 6.62 19.68
N VAL A 133 -9.08 5.64 19.48
CA VAL A 133 -7.96 5.38 20.40
C VAL A 133 -6.95 6.52 20.32
N MET A 134 -6.63 6.99 19.11
CA MET A 134 -5.72 8.11 18.89
C MET A 134 -6.31 9.42 19.43
N TYR A 135 -7.61 9.64 19.30
CA TYR A 135 -8.28 10.83 19.81
C TYR A 135 -8.28 10.90 21.34
N ASN A 136 -8.54 9.77 22.03
CA ASN A 136 -8.61 9.72 23.49
C ASN A 136 -7.25 9.54 24.19
N SER A 137 -6.20 9.22 23.43
CA SER A 137 -4.84 8.94 23.93
C SER A 137 -4.25 10.06 24.81
N PRO A 138 -4.33 11.35 24.44
CA PRO A 138 -3.77 12.44 25.23
C PRO A 138 -4.43 12.61 26.61
N ASP A 139 -5.68 12.17 26.76
CA ASP A 139 -6.48 12.32 27.99
C ASP A 139 -6.19 11.22 29.03
N GLY A 140 -5.32 10.25 28.70
CA GLY A 140 -4.86 9.21 29.63
C GLY A 140 -5.87 8.09 29.87
N GLU A 141 -6.96 8.05 29.12
CA GLU A 141 -7.92 6.94 29.14
C GLU A 141 -7.33 5.75 28.37
N ASN A 142 -6.96 4.70 29.12
CA ASN A 142 -6.44 3.41 28.63
C ASN A 142 -4.93 3.37 28.29
N LYS A 143 -4.13 3.15 29.33
CA LYS A 143 -2.69 2.81 29.19
C LYS A 143 -2.42 1.55 28.34
N LYS A 144 -3.43 0.71 28.11
CA LYS A 144 -3.30 -0.55 27.40
C LYS A 144 -4.57 -0.86 26.61
N VAL A 145 -4.44 -1.01 25.30
CA VAL A 145 -5.57 -1.28 24.38
C VAL A 145 -5.29 -2.56 23.62
N LYS A 146 -6.20 -3.52 23.73
CA LYS A 146 -6.12 -4.80 23.01
C LYS A 146 -7.03 -4.78 21.79
N ILE A 147 -6.43 -4.94 20.63
CA ILE A 147 -7.13 -5.05 19.35
C ILE A 147 -7.44 -6.52 19.10
N THR A 148 -8.66 -6.91 19.47
CA THR A 148 -9.22 -8.26 19.28
C THR A 148 -10.12 -8.30 18.03
N ARG A 149 -10.47 -9.50 17.55
CA ARG A 149 -11.48 -9.64 16.49
C ARG A 149 -12.77 -8.87 16.77
N LYS A 150 -13.25 -8.89 18.03
CA LYS A 150 -14.49 -8.21 18.41
C LYS A 150 -14.36 -6.70 18.24
N VAL A 151 -13.27 -6.12 18.76
CA VAL A 151 -13.00 -4.67 18.63
C VAL A 151 -12.98 -4.25 17.17
N VAL A 152 -12.27 -5.01 16.32
CA VAL A 152 -12.18 -4.72 14.88
C VAL A 152 -13.57 -4.74 14.21
N ARG A 153 -14.39 -5.76 14.52
CA ARG A 153 -15.75 -5.85 13.98
C ARG A 153 -16.64 -4.72 14.46
N ASP A 154 -16.67 -4.47 15.76
CA ASP A 154 -17.56 -3.48 16.36
C ASP A 154 -17.24 -2.07 15.82
N THR A 155 -15.96 -1.76 15.56
CA THR A 155 -15.54 -0.46 15.02
C THR A 155 -15.80 -0.30 13.51
N LEU A 156 -15.69 -1.38 12.73
CA LEU A 156 -15.74 -1.31 11.27
C LEU A 156 -17.06 -1.81 10.66
N LYS A 157 -17.99 -2.31 11.48
CA LYS A 157 -19.24 -2.95 11.04
C LYS A 157 -20.01 -2.11 10.04
N ASP A 158 -20.32 -0.86 10.41
CA ASP A 158 -21.16 0.03 9.61
C ASP A 158 -20.53 0.39 8.27
N ILE A 159 -19.19 0.32 8.19
CA ILE A 159 -18.44 0.67 7.00
C ILE A 159 -18.40 -0.50 6.01
N VAL A 160 -18.29 -1.73 6.52
CA VAL A 160 -18.29 -2.93 5.68
C VAL A 160 -19.69 -3.22 5.11
N GLU A 161 -20.75 -2.88 5.84
CA GLU A 161 -22.14 -3.09 5.43
C GLU A 161 -22.64 -2.09 4.39
N ASP A 162 -22.04 -0.90 4.29
CA ASP A 162 -22.43 0.17 3.37
C ASP A 162 -21.34 0.43 2.30
N GLU A 163 -21.62 0.05 1.05
CA GLU A 163 -20.70 0.24 -0.08
C GLU A 163 -20.45 1.72 -0.41
N ASP A 164 -21.46 2.57 -0.26
CA ASP A 164 -21.31 4.01 -0.52
C ASP A 164 -20.43 4.62 0.57
N LEU A 165 -20.67 4.28 1.84
CA LEU A 165 -19.84 4.73 2.96
C LEU A 165 -18.39 4.24 2.83
N SER A 166 -18.21 2.97 2.43
CA SER A 166 -16.89 2.39 2.13
C SER A 166 -16.13 3.18 1.08
N ARG A 167 -16.79 3.65 0.00
CA ARG A 167 -16.11 4.43 -1.06
C ARG A 167 -15.60 5.79 -0.60
N TYR A 168 -16.25 6.42 0.39
CA TYR A 168 -15.88 7.75 0.87
C TYR A 168 -14.98 7.72 2.11
N ILE A 169 -15.11 6.70 2.97
CA ILE A 169 -14.40 6.61 4.24
C ILE A 169 -13.16 5.69 4.16
N LEU A 170 -13.17 4.66 3.30
CA LEU A 170 -12.09 3.67 3.20
C LEU A 170 -11.38 3.68 1.86
#